data_AF-A0A6L9QDH1-F1
#
_entry.id   AF-A0A6L9QDH1-F1
#
_cell.length_a   1.000
_cell.length_b   1.000
_cell.length_c   1.000
_cell.angle_alpha   90.00
_cell.angle_beta   90.00
_cell.angle_gamma   90.00
#
_symmetry.space_group_name_H-M   'P 1'
#
loop_
_entity.id
_entity.type
_entity.pdbx_description
1 polymer ?
#
loop_
_entity_poly.entity_id
_entity_poly.type
_entity_poly.pdbx_seq_one_letter_code
_entity_poly.pdbx_strand_id
1 'polypeptide(L)'
;LLALSLLGGGQPHALLDGRRFDLTLRHAEILALLALHPCGLSGDRLSLYLYGDDGSPATVRPEIHRLRQQFGDIVRARPYRLGCAVEADFLTVRRLLEEGDVAGAVRLYGGELLPRSDAPAIRAERDELAVRVRRQALDRGGADALWTYAQTEPGRTDLEALERLRAVLPAGDPRRATVASRSDRLLNGEP
;
A
#
# COMPACT_ATOMS: atom_id res chain seq x y z
N LEU A 1 -2.17 -15.91 -13.28
CA LEU A 1 -2.27 -15.25 -11.94
C LEU A 1 -1.87 -13.79 -12.13
N LEU A 2 -2.62 -12.83 -11.57
CA LEU A 2 -2.25 -11.41 -11.59
C LEU A 2 -1.65 -11.01 -10.23
N ALA A 3 -0.36 -10.67 -10.21
CA ALA A 3 0.29 -10.13 -9.01
C ALA A 3 0.47 -8.60 -9.16
N LEU A 4 0.09 -7.83 -8.14
CA LEU A 4 0.13 -6.38 -8.11
C LEU A 4 1.11 -5.90 -7.04
N SER A 5 2.04 -5.06 -7.45
CA SER A 5 3.00 -4.38 -6.56
C SER A 5 2.70 -2.89 -6.55
N LEU A 6 1.98 -2.43 -5.53
CA LEU A 6 1.38 -1.11 -5.41
C LEU A 6 1.84 -0.33 -4.17
N LEU A 7 2.58 -0.96 -3.28
CA LEU A 7 3.16 -0.34 -2.09
C LEU A 7 4.54 0.29 -2.37
N GLY A 8 4.85 1.35 -1.63
CA GLY A 8 6.13 2.05 -1.68
C GLY A 8 6.22 3.17 -2.73
N GLY A 9 7.39 3.79 -2.81
CA GLY A 9 7.65 4.94 -3.70
C GLY A 9 8.04 4.57 -5.14
N GLY A 10 8.12 3.27 -5.45
CA GLY A 10 8.53 2.79 -6.77
C GLY A 10 7.45 2.94 -7.85
N GLN A 11 7.81 2.62 -9.09
CA GLN A 11 6.85 2.53 -10.19
C GLN A 11 5.88 1.35 -9.94
N PRO A 12 4.56 1.59 -9.82
CA PRO A 12 3.60 0.51 -9.63
C PRO A 12 3.60 -0.39 -10.86
N HIS A 13 3.50 -1.70 -10.64
CA HIS A 13 3.57 -2.68 -11.71
C HIS A 13 2.70 -3.89 -11.42
N ALA A 14 2.34 -4.59 -12.48
CA ALA A 14 1.67 -5.87 -12.43
C ALA A 14 2.56 -6.95 -13.06
N LEU A 15 2.46 -8.17 -12.55
CA LEU A 15 2.95 -9.38 -13.19
C LEU A 15 1.73 -10.20 -13.61
N LEU A 16 1.65 -10.52 -14.89
CA LEU A 16 0.64 -11.43 -15.44
C LEU A 16 1.35 -12.52 -16.21
N ASP A 17 1.20 -13.76 -15.71
CA ASP A 17 1.79 -14.97 -16.29
C ASP A 17 3.30 -14.83 -16.57
N GLY A 18 4.02 -14.27 -15.59
CA GLY A 18 5.48 -14.05 -15.63
C GLY A 18 5.92 -12.79 -16.38
N ARG A 19 5.01 -12.12 -17.09
CA ARG A 19 5.32 -10.87 -17.80
C ARG A 19 5.04 -9.65 -16.93
N ARG A 20 6.01 -8.74 -16.86
CA ARG A 20 5.90 -7.46 -16.16
C ARG A 20 5.24 -6.39 -17.02
N PHE A 21 4.36 -5.61 -16.40
CA PHE A 21 3.68 -4.46 -16.96
C PHE A 21 3.80 -3.29 -16.00
N ASP A 22 4.49 -2.22 -16.40
CA ASP A 22 4.46 -1.00 -15.63
C ASP A 22 3.08 -0.34 -15.78
N LEU A 23 2.56 0.17 -14.66
CA LEU A 23 1.22 0.73 -14.58
C LEU A 23 1.29 2.25 -14.59
N THR A 24 0.40 2.90 -15.32
CA THR A 24 0.08 4.31 -15.04
C THR A 24 -0.57 4.38 -13.66
N LEU A 25 -0.51 5.55 -13.00
CA LEU A 25 -1.17 5.73 -11.70
C LEU A 25 -2.66 5.37 -11.78
N ARG A 26 -3.37 5.83 -12.81
CA ARG A 26 -4.79 5.53 -13.00
C ARG A 26 -5.07 4.04 -13.20
N HIS A 27 -4.23 3.32 -13.95
CA HIS A 27 -4.37 1.87 -14.11
C HIS A 27 -4.11 1.13 -12.79
N ALA A 28 -3.13 1.56 -12.01
CA ALA A 28 -2.84 1.02 -10.68
C ALA A 28 -4.02 1.22 -9.72
N GLU A 29 -4.61 2.42 -9.69
CA GLU A 29 -5.80 2.72 -8.89
C GLU A 29 -6.99 1.83 -9.29
N ILE A 30 -7.27 1.69 -10.59
CA ILE A 30 -8.37 0.82 -11.07
C ILE A 30 -8.13 -0.62 -10.65
N LEU A 31 -6.92 -1.16 -10.85
CA LEU A 31 -6.60 -2.54 -10.49
C LEU A 31 -6.69 -2.75 -8.96
N ALA A 32 -6.23 -1.79 -8.15
CA ALA A 32 -6.38 -1.82 -6.70
C ALA A 32 -7.86 -1.87 -6.27
N LEU A 33 -8.70 -1.00 -6.84
CA LEU A 33 -10.14 -0.98 -6.54
C LEU A 33 -10.82 -2.28 -6.98
N LEU A 34 -10.49 -2.83 -8.15
CA LEU A 34 -11.08 -4.10 -8.56
C LEU A 34 -10.59 -5.28 -7.71
N ALA A 35 -9.37 -5.22 -7.17
CA ALA A 35 -8.87 -6.22 -6.21
C ALA A 35 -9.57 -6.13 -4.85
N LEU A 36 -9.86 -4.91 -4.37
CA LEU A 36 -10.66 -4.65 -3.16
C LEU A 36 -12.11 -5.10 -3.29
N HIS A 37 -12.64 -5.12 -4.52
CA HIS A 37 -14.03 -5.43 -4.82
C HIS A 37 -14.15 -6.64 -5.76
N PRO A 38 -13.89 -7.88 -5.28
CA PRO A 38 -13.87 -9.07 -6.12
C PRO A 38 -15.23 -9.40 -6.77
N CYS A 39 -16.34 -8.99 -6.14
CA CYS A 39 -17.69 -9.09 -6.73
C CYS A 39 -17.91 -8.12 -7.91
N GLY A 40 -17.03 -7.13 -8.06
CA GLY A 40 -17.02 -6.13 -9.12
C GLY A 40 -17.70 -4.81 -8.78
N LEU A 41 -17.43 -3.80 -9.60
CA LEU A 41 -17.94 -2.44 -9.51
C LEU A 41 -18.71 -2.04 -10.78
N SER A 42 -19.82 -1.34 -10.61
CA SER A 42 -20.45 -0.63 -11.73
C SER A 42 -19.54 0.51 -12.21
N GLY A 43 -19.81 1.04 -13.41
CA GLY A 43 -19.10 2.22 -13.90
C GLY A 43 -19.27 3.42 -12.96
N ASP A 44 -20.46 3.61 -12.41
CA ASP A 44 -20.76 4.70 -11.46
C ASP A 44 -19.95 4.55 -10.16
N ARG A 45 -19.95 3.35 -9.56
CA ARG A 45 -19.20 3.10 -8.31
C ARG A 45 -17.69 3.23 -8.51
N LEU A 46 -17.17 2.66 -9.61
CA LEU A 46 -15.75 2.80 -9.92
C LEU A 46 -15.37 4.26 -10.13
N SER A 47 -16.23 5.04 -10.80
CA SER A 47 -16.03 6.48 -10.98
C SER A 47 -16.03 7.23 -9.65
N LEU A 48 -17.01 6.96 -8.78
CA LEU A 48 -17.12 7.58 -7.46
C LEU A 48 -15.86 7.31 -6.62
N TYR A 49 -15.34 6.08 -6.64
CA TYR A 49 -14.12 5.72 -5.90
C TYR A 49 -12.84 6.37 -6.45
N LEU A 50 -12.80 6.66 -7.75
CA LEU A 50 -11.65 7.24 -8.44
C LEU A 50 -11.62 8.77 -8.40
N TYR A 51 -12.79 9.41 -8.41
CA TYR A 51 -12.93 10.85 -8.65
C TYR A 51 -13.84 11.56 -7.64
N GLY A 52 -14.53 10.85 -6.74
CA GLY A 52 -15.52 11.44 -5.86
C GLY A 52 -16.77 11.89 -6.63
N ASP A 53 -17.42 12.95 -6.12
CA ASP A 53 -18.66 13.50 -6.68
C ASP A 53 -18.50 14.11 -8.07
N ASP A 54 -17.26 14.46 -8.45
CA ASP A 54 -16.93 15.00 -9.79
C ASP A 54 -16.81 13.90 -10.86
N GLY A 55 -16.93 12.62 -10.48
CA GLY A 55 -16.77 11.48 -11.36
C GLY A 55 -17.98 11.22 -12.26
N SER A 56 -17.73 10.71 -13.48
CA SER A 56 -18.76 10.13 -14.35
C SER A 56 -18.30 8.79 -14.95
N PRO A 57 -19.20 7.81 -15.19
CA PRO A 57 -18.85 6.58 -15.91
C PRO A 57 -18.17 6.80 -17.27
N ALA A 58 -18.44 7.95 -17.90
CA ALA A 58 -17.81 8.32 -19.17
C ALA A 58 -16.29 8.50 -19.05
N THR A 59 -15.76 8.89 -17.88
CA THR A 59 -14.31 9.04 -17.65
C THR A 59 -13.62 7.71 -17.39
N VAL A 60 -14.35 6.74 -16.84
CA VAL A 60 -13.82 5.40 -16.51
C VAL A 60 -13.72 4.48 -17.73
N ARG A 61 -14.70 4.56 -18.65
CA ARG A 61 -14.77 3.65 -19.82
C ARG A 61 -13.49 3.66 -20.68
N PRO A 62 -12.89 4.81 -21.02
CA PRO A 62 -11.62 4.85 -21.75
C PRO A 62 -10.48 4.17 -21.01
N GLU A 63 -10.37 4.33 -19.69
CA GLU A 63 -9.32 3.69 -18.89
C GLU A 63 -9.48 2.17 -18.85
N ILE A 64 -10.71 1.68 -18.69
CA ILE A 64 -10.99 0.24 -18.76
C ILE A 64 -10.65 -0.32 -20.14
N HIS A 65 -10.96 0.43 -21.21
CA HIS A 65 -10.59 0.03 -22.56
C HIS A 65 -9.07 -0.06 -22.73
N ARG A 66 -8.31 0.93 -22.26
CA ARG A 66 -6.84 0.91 -22.28
C ARG A 66 -6.25 -0.24 -21.46
N LEU A 67 -6.79 -0.49 -20.27
CA LEU A 67 -6.40 -1.64 -19.45
C LEU A 67 -6.60 -2.97 -20.20
N ARG A 68 -7.72 -3.12 -20.91
CA ARG A 68 -7.98 -4.33 -21.71
C ARG A 68 -7.05 -4.48 -22.90
N GLN A 69 -6.64 -3.38 -23.52
CA GLN A 69 -5.62 -3.44 -24.57
C GLN A 69 -4.27 -3.92 -24.02
N GLN A 70 -3.93 -3.56 -22.78
CA GLN A 70 -2.66 -3.95 -22.14
C GLN A 70 -2.69 -5.35 -21.55
N PHE A 71 -3.80 -5.75 -20.92
CA PHE A 71 -3.91 -6.99 -20.15
C PHE A 71 -4.89 -8.02 -20.73
N GLY A 72 -5.47 -7.75 -21.91
CA GLY A 72 -6.51 -8.58 -22.50
C GLY A 72 -7.80 -8.58 -21.68
N ASP A 73 -8.48 -9.73 -21.68
CA ASP A 73 -9.82 -9.87 -21.09
C ASP A 73 -9.82 -10.13 -19.57
N ILE A 74 -8.72 -9.84 -18.86
CA ILE A 74 -8.68 -9.99 -17.40
C ILE A 74 -9.67 -9.08 -16.70
N VAL A 75 -10.00 -7.92 -17.27
CA VAL A 75 -11.02 -7.02 -16.73
C VAL A 75 -12.35 -7.35 -17.40
N ARG A 76 -13.21 -8.11 -16.72
CA ARG A 76 -14.57 -8.45 -17.18
C ARG A 76 -15.49 -7.23 -17.08
N ALA A 77 -16.55 -7.18 -17.86
CA ALA A 77 -17.56 -6.11 -17.80
C ALA A 77 -18.85 -6.60 -17.13
N ARG A 78 -19.66 -5.63 -16.67
CA ARG A 78 -21.01 -5.82 -16.13
C ARG A 78 -21.10 -6.83 -14.97
N PRO A 79 -20.65 -6.50 -13.75
CA PRO A 79 -19.85 -5.32 -13.36
C PRO A 79 -18.37 -5.45 -13.76
N TYR A 80 -17.61 -4.36 -13.70
CA TYR A 80 -16.16 -4.41 -13.86
C TYR A 80 -15.54 -5.23 -12.73
N ARG A 81 -14.81 -6.29 -13.06
CA ARG A 81 -14.13 -7.17 -12.09
C ARG A 81 -12.92 -7.85 -12.70
N LEU A 82 -11.99 -8.27 -11.85
CA LEU A 82 -10.86 -9.11 -12.27
C LEU A 82 -11.36 -10.54 -12.46
N GLY A 83 -11.21 -11.07 -13.67
CA GLY A 83 -11.66 -12.40 -14.09
C GLY A 83 -10.59 -13.48 -13.88
N CYS A 84 -9.64 -13.25 -12.98
CA CYS A 84 -8.56 -14.16 -12.64
C CYS A 84 -8.24 -14.04 -11.14
N ALA A 85 -7.46 -14.98 -10.61
CA ALA A 85 -6.92 -14.84 -9.26
C ALA A 85 -5.97 -13.64 -9.19
N VAL A 86 -6.04 -12.91 -8.09
CA VAL A 86 -5.29 -11.67 -7.84
C VAL A 86 -4.53 -11.81 -6.53
N GLU A 87 -3.25 -11.52 -6.58
CA GLU A 87 -2.44 -11.24 -5.40
C GLU A 87 -2.05 -9.77 -5.44
N ALA A 88 -2.29 -9.05 -4.36
CA ALA A 88 -1.82 -7.67 -4.24
C ALA A 88 -1.05 -7.54 -2.94
N ASP A 89 0.10 -6.88 -3.00
CA ASP A 89 0.97 -6.67 -1.84
C ASP A 89 0.21 -6.03 -0.66
N PHE A 90 -0.59 -4.99 -0.89
CA PHE A 90 -1.39 -4.33 0.15
C PHE A 90 -2.48 -5.23 0.75
N LEU A 91 -3.13 -6.08 -0.05
CA LEU A 91 -4.08 -7.09 0.45
C LEU A 91 -3.37 -8.16 1.28
N THR A 92 -2.15 -8.52 0.88
CA THR A 92 -1.33 -9.49 1.62
C THR A 92 -0.89 -8.90 2.96
N VAL A 93 -0.50 -7.62 3.00
CA VAL A 93 -0.21 -6.92 4.27
C VAL A 93 -1.44 -6.95 5.18
N ARG A 94 -2.65 -6.62 4.67
CA ARG A 94 -3.89 -6.69 5.45
C ARG A 94 -4.12 -8.05 6.09
N ARG A 95 -3.98 -9.11 5.30
CA ARG A 95 -4.13 -10.48 5.77
C ARG A 95 -3.11 -10.82 6.86
N LEU A 96 -1.83 -10.46 6.67
CA LEU A 96 -0.79 -10.68 7.69
C LEU A 96 -1.09 -9.94 9.00
N LEU A 97 -1.60 -8.71 8.92
CA LEU A 97 -2.03 -7.95 10.11
C LEU A 97 -3.23 -8.61 10.81
N GLU A 98 -4.17 -9.20 10.06
CA GLU A 98 -5.33 -9.94 10.59
C GLU A 98 -4.91 -11.24 11.27
N GLU A 99 -3.92 -11.93 10.72
CA GLU A 99 -3.32 -13.14 11.28
C GLU A 99 -2.38 -12.86 12.46
N GLY A 100 -2.04 -11.58 12.70
CA GLY A 100 -1.12 -11.15 13.75
C GLY A 100 0.37 -11.32 13.41
N ASP A 101 0.72 -11.65 12.17
CA ASP A 101 2.10 -11.67 11.69
C ASP A 101 2.60 -10.26 11.38
N VAL A 102 2.88 -9.50 12.44
CA VAL A 102 3.39 -8.13 12.35
C VAL A 102 4.74 -8.07 11.65
N ALA A 103 5.61 -9.06 11.88
CA ALA A 103 6.93 -9.08 11.28
C ALA A 103 6.85 -9.27 9.75
N GLY A 104 5.99 -10.18 9.29
CA GLY A 104 5.68 -10.35 7.87
C GLY A 104 5.03 -9.11 7.26
N ALA A 105 4.02 -8.55 7.93
CA ALA A 105 3.29 -7.38 7.45
C ALA A 105 4.22 -6.18 7.23
N VAL A 106 5.06 -5.84 8.22
CA VAL A 106 5.98 -4.70 8.12
C VAL A 106 7.06 -4.91 7.07
N ARG A 107 7.59 -6.14 6.93
CA ARG A 107 8.56 -6.46 5.88
C ARG A 107 7.98 -6.28 4.48
N LEU A 108 6.72 -6.68 4.27
CA LEU A 108 6.07 -6.53 2.98
C LEU A 108 5.58 -5.10 2.72
N TYR A 109 5.21 -4.35 3.77
CA TYR A 109 4.63 -3.03 3.63
C TYR A 109 5.49 -2.09 2.79
N GLY A 110 6.79 -1.97 3.06
CA GLY A 110 7.74 -1.25 2.19
C GLY A 110 7.49 0.25 1.97
N GLY A 111 6.33 0.78 2.37
CA GLY A 111 5.88 2.16 2.20
C GLY A 111 4.39 2.23 1.87
N GLU A 112 3.90 3.43 1.62
CA GLU A 112 2.46 3.68 1.45
C GLU A 112 1.88 3.06 0.15
N LEU A 113 0.58 2.76 0.18
CA LEU A 113 -0.17 2.35 -1.01
C LEU A 113 -0.36 3.52 -1.99
N LEU A 114 0.25 3.42 -3.17
CA LEU A 114 0.14 4.40 -4.26
C LEU A 114 0.24 5.86 -3.76
N PRO A 115 1.38 6.28 -3.17
CA PRO A 115 1.51 7.55 -2.43
C PRO A 115 1.13 8.80 -3.24
N ARG A 116 1.20 8.73 -4.58
CA ARG A 116 0.84 9.82 -5.49
C ARG A 116 -0.64 9.87 -5.89
N SER A 117 -1.45 8.92 -5.42
CA SER A 117 -2.88 8.85 -5.77
C SER A 117 -3.71 9.82 -4.93
N ASP A 118 -4.56 10.59 -5.60
CA ASP A 118 -5.58 11.42 -4.96
C ASP A 118 -6.98 10.79 -5.01
N ALA A 119 -7.11 9.58 -5.57
CA ALA A 119 -8.38 8.89 -5.65
C ALA A 119 -8.95 8.65 -4.24
N PRO A 120 -10.19 9.10 -3.93
CA PRO A 120 -10.72 9.09 -2.56
C PRO A 120 -10.66 7.72 -1.89
N ALA A 121 -11.04 6.66 -2.60
CA ALA A 121 -11.03 5.31 -2.04
C ALA A 121 -9.61 4.75 -1.83
N ILE A 122 -8.65 5.14 -2.68
CA ILE A 122 -7.24 4.72 -2.52
C ILE A 122 -6.59 5.44 -1.35
N ARG A 123 -6.90 6.73 -1.16
CA ARG A 123 -6.46 7.48 0.03
C ARG A 123 -7.01 6.88 1.31
N ALA A 124 -8.31 6.59 1.36
CA ALA A 124 -8.92 5.95 2.52
C ALA A 124 -8.27 4.60 2.86
N GLU A 125 -8.04 3.74 1.86
CA GLU A 125 -7.36 2.46 2.05
C GLU A 125 -5.90 2.62 2.49
N ARG A 126 -5.17 3.58 1.91
CA ARG A 126 -3.78 3.91 2.31
C ARG A 126 -3.72 4.32 3.77
N ASP A 127 -4.60 5.24 4.18
CA ASP A 127 -4.65 5.78 5.53
C ASP A 127 -5.00 4.69 6.55
N GLU A 128 -5.99 3.84 6.23
CA GLU A 128 -6.34 2.69 7.08
C GLU A 128 -5.16 1.72 7.24
N LEU A 129 -4.53 1.35 6.12
CA LEU A 129 -3.41 0.41 6.13
C LEU A 129 -2.22 0.97 6.92
N ALA A 130 -1.87 2.23 6.70
CA ALA A 130 -0.78 2.90 7.42
C ALA A 130 -1.02 2.92 8.93
N VAL A 131 -2.24 3.28 9.37
CA VAL A 131 -2.63 3.26 10.78
C VAL A 131 -2.53 1.86 11.38
N ARG A 132 -3.01 0.83 10.67
CA ARG A 132 -2.98 -0.56 11.16
C ARG A 132 -1.54 -1.09 11.27
N VAL A 133 -0.70 -0.85 10.26
CA VAL A 133 0.72 -1.25 10.28
C VAL A 133 1.44 -0.57 11.45
N ARG A 134 1.30 0.75 11.59
CA ARG A 134 1.93 1.53 12.67
C ARG A 134 1.53 0.99 14.04
N ARG A 135 0.23 0.88 14.31
CA ARG A 135 -0.29 0.42 15.61
C ARG A 135 0.23 -0.96 15.95
N GLN A 136 0.14 -1.92 15.04
CA GLN A 136 0.62 -3.27 15.32
C GLN A 136 2.14 -3.33 15.50
N ALA A 137 2.92 -2.54 14.76
CA ALA A 137 4.36 -2.44 14.96
C ALA A 137 4.71 -1.90 16.37
N LEU A 138 3.99 -0.89 16.86
CA LEU A 138 4.20 -0.32 18.20
C LEU A 138 3.76 -1.28 19.31
N ASP A 139 2.57 -1.86 19.18
CA ASP A 139 1.93 -2.66 20.24
C ASP A 139 2.51 -4.07 20.36
N ARG A 140 2.83 -4.69 19.21
CA ARG A 140 3.18 -6.10 19.12
C ARG A 140 4.53 -6.35 18.43
N GLY A 141 5.14 -5.32 17.85
CA GLY A 141 6.42 -5.45 17.16
C GLY A 141 7.60 -5.58 18.13
N GLY A 142 8.50 -6.52 17.82
CA GLY A 142 9.83 -6.58 18.41
C GLY A 142 10.81 -5.60 17.74
N ALA A 143 12.07 -5.60 18.19
CA ALA A 143 13.11 -4.71 17.68
C ALA A 143 13.25 -4.75 16.14
N ASP A 144 13.17 -5.93 15.52
CA ASP A 144 13.36 -6.06 14.06
C ASP A 144 12.16 -5.54 13.26
N ALA A 145 10.94 -5.77 13.75
CA ALA A 145 9.72 -5.24 13.12
C ALA A 145 9.69 -3.71 13.23
N LEU A 146 9.96 -3.17 14.42
CA LEU A 146 10.05 -1.73 14.65
C LEU A 146 11.17 -1.08 13.81
N TRP A 147 12.34 -1.73 13.73
CA TRP A 147 13.42 -1.26 12.87
C TRP A 147 13.00 -1.24 11.41
N THR A 148 12.37 -2.29 10.91
CA THR A 148 11.91 -2.36 9.51
C THR A 148 10.85 -1.29 9.22
N TYR A 149 9.90 -1.08 10.13
CA TYR A 149 8.92 -0.01 10.02
C TYR A 149 9.61 1.36 9.97
N ALA A 150 10.59 1.61 10.85
CA ALA A 150 11.36 2.85 10.92
C ALA A 150 12.22 3.14 9.66
N GLN A 151 12.34 2.19 8.73
CA GLN A 151 13.00 2.39 7.43
C GLN A 151 12.03 2.89 6.34
N THR A 152 10.72 2.79 6.56
CA THR A 152 9.70 3.30 5.63
C THR A 152 9.63 4.83 5.66
N GLU A 153 8.95 5.45 4.69
CA GLU A 153 8.73 6.91 4.69
C GLU A 153 7.92 7.36 5.91
N PRO A 154 6.79 6.72 6.29
CA PRO A 154 6.06 7.12 7.50
C PRO A 154 6.83 6.81 8.79
N GLY A 155 7.53 5.67 8.84
CA GLY A 155 8.19 5.23 10.07
C GLY A 155 9.47 5.97 10.41
N ARG A 156 10.19 6.55 9.42
CA ARG A 156 11.44 7.28 9.71
C ARG A 156 11.20 8.62 10.43
N THR A 157 10.00 9.18 10.29
CA THR A 157 9.56 10.42 10.94
C THR A 157 8.65 10.17 12.15
N ASP A 158 8.42 8.91 12.51
CA ASP A 158 7.58 8.50 13.62
C ASP A 158 8.37 8.45 14.92
N LEU A 159 8.37 9.57 15.65
CA LEU A 159 9.12 9.71 16.90
C LEU A 159 8.77 8.62 17.92
N GLU A 160 7.49 8.30 18.08
CA GLU A 160 7.02 7.25 19.01
C GLU A 160 7.59 5.88 18.63
N ALA A 161 7.64 5.55 17.34
CA ALA A 161 8.23 4.30 16.88
C ALA A 161 9.74 4.23 17.13
N LEU A 162 10.46 5.35 16.94
CA LEU A 162 11.89 5.43 17.23
C LEU A 162 12.16 5.30 18.74
N GLU A 163 11.36 5.95 19.59
CA GLU A 163 11.46 5.84 21.04
C GLU A 163 11.19 4.41 21.53
N ARG A 164 10.11 3.80 21.01
CA ARG A 164 9.77 2.42 21.30
C ARG A 164 10.89 1.47 20.87
N LEU A 165 11.45 1.67 19.68
CA LEU A 165 12.57 0.90 19.19
C LEU A 165 13.81 1.04 20.10
N ARG A 166 14.17 2.26 20.51
CA ARG A 166 15.28 2.51 21.43
C ARG A 166 15.11 1.79 22.78
N ALA A 167 13.87 1.69 23.26
CA ALA A 167 13.53 1.03 24.51
C ALA A 167 13.65 -0.50 24.44
N VAL A 168 13.38 -1.12 23.28
CA VAL A 168 13.47 -2.59 23.11
C VAL A 168 14.84 -3.06 22.61
N LEU A 169 15.68 -2.17 22.06
CA LEU A 169 17.03 -2.52 21.61
C LEU A 169 17.99 -2.80 22.78
N PRO A 170 18.77 -3.90 22.74
CA PRO A 170 19.83 -4.17 23.71
C PRO A 170 20.88 -3.06 23.76
N ALA A 171 21.54 -2.90 24.91
CA ALA A 171 22.46 -1.78 25.15
C ALA A 171 23.61 -1.67 24.13
N GLY A 172 24.13 -2.80 23.64
CA GLY A 172 25.21 -2.88 22.66
C GLY A 172 24.76 -2.96 21.19
N ASP A 173 23.47 -2.83 20.90
CA ASP A 173 22.98 -2.94 19.53
C ASP A 173 23.38 -1.70 18.69
N PRO A 174 24.06 -1.88 17.53
CA PRO A 174 24.53 -0.76 16.71
C PRO A 174 23.41 0.14 16.18
N ARG A 175 22.17 -0.37 16.07
CA ARG A 175 21.01 0.42 15.61
C ARG A 175 20.68 1.57 16.56
N ARG A 176 21.07 1.49 17.84
CA ARG A 176 20.79 2.54 18.83
C ARG A 176 21.37 3.90 18.43
N ALA A 177 22.56 3.93 17.85
CA ALA A 177 23.20 5.17 17.41
C ALA A 177 22.38 5.85 16.30
N THR A 178 21.89 5.07 15.33
CA THR A 178 21.02 5.57 14.26
C THR A 178 19.69 6.05 14.80
N VAL A 179 19.06 5.31 15.70
CA VAL A 179 17.78 5.69 16.31
C VAL A 179 17.92 6.98 17.11
N ALA A 180 18.95 7.12 17.94
CA ALA A 180 19.21 8.34 18.71
C ALA A 180 19.39 9.55 17.80
N SER A 181 20.25 9.45 16.78
CA SER A 181 20.48 10.55 15.83
C SER A 181 19.20 10.98 15.10
N ARG A 182 18.33 10.04 14.71
CA ARG A 182 17.05 10.36 14.07
C ARG A 182 16.06 11.02 15.04
N SER A 183 15.92 10.48 16.26
CA SER A 183 15.07 11.07 17.29
C SER A 183 15.49 12.50 17.62
N ASP A 184 16.79 12.75 17.76
CA ASP A 184 17.33 14.08 18.07
C ASP A 184 17.00 15.09 16.95
N ARG A 185 17.12 14.68 15.67
CA ARG A 185 16.73 15.53 14.53
C ARG A 185 15.26 15.91 14.57
N LEU A 186 14.37 14.94 14.83
CA LEU A 186 12.92 15.17 14.91
C LEU A 186 12.54 16.08 16.09
N LEU A 187 13.22 15.97 17.23
CA LEU A 187 12.98 16.80 18.41
C LEU A 187 13.51 18.24 18.24
N ASN A 188 14.64 18.40 17.55
CA ASN A 188 15.29 19.69 17.36
C ASN A 188 14.81 20.46 16.11
N GLY A 189 13.91 19.85 15.31
CA GLY A 189 13.37 20.47 14.10
C GLY A 189 14.38 20.66 12.98
N GLU A 190 15.48 19.89 12.97
CA GLU A 190 16.47 19.95 11.90
C GLU A 190 16.05 19.03 10.73
N PRO A 191 15.96 19.58 9.49
CA PRO A 191 15.45 18.86 8.32
C PRO A 191 16.29 17.63 7.95
#